data_AF-A0A7S0F1U4-F1
#
_entry.id   AF-A0A7S0F1U4-F1
#
_cell.length_a   1.000
_cell.length_b   1.000
_cell.length_c   1.000
_cell.angle_alpha   90.00
_cell.angle_beta   90.00
_cell.angle_gamma   90.00
#
_symmetry.space_group_name_H-M   'P 1'
#
loop_
_entity.id
_entity.type
_entity.pdbx_description
1 polymer ?
#
loop_
_entity_poly.entity_id
_entity_poly.type
_entity_poly.pdbx_seq_one_letter_code
_entity_poly.pdbx_strand_id
1 'polypeptide(L)'
;AMMRRTRYFDSRGSDEHHIFTRLEDGWVKRTRDGVLRLNLDVLLYLDLTMSELGHQVAMMRLAPVTAVSHGHPVSSGIHRDALDYYVSWAAAELAPEQAETHYTEQLALLPAHTMHQYYESRIAPNGASAVDGQPFRQLTRADFSAPAGPRWYVCMQKPFKFTPAFDRMLAAVHARDPEGVILLHEIQHKGKHGVSVHNKEIYINRLRRAGVDLSRVGFVQQQPHHRLMALYSLADVVLDSYHAGGCTTTREALEVGALVVTLPAKYLGSRWSAAYYTIMGVTDLVASDVDNYAEIATHMALDPQVRDEMRGRILDNVHKLFKQDAAVQAWSTLLQRLPAPLTDGCAEGEVSPLPAPHPAPEEDQKKKKKKKRNWTQRDRTLLGGLTWQGN
;
A
#
# COMPACT_ATOMS: atom_id res chain seq x y z
N ALA A 1 26.88 13.93 -32.17
CA ALA A 1 27.26 14.12 -30.76
C ALA A 1 26.21 15.00 -30.06
N MET A 2 25.10 14.42 -29.62
CA MET A 2 24.13 15.10 -28.76
C MET A 2 23.19 14.08 -28.08
N MET A 3 23.77 13.14 -27.34
CA MET A 3 23.02 12.40 -26.31
C MET A 3 23.06 13.26 -25.05
N ARG A 4 22.04 14.11 -24.86
CA ARG A 4 21.77 14.69 -23.55
C ARG A 4 21.50 13.52 -22.60
N ARG A 5 22.41 13.32 -21.66
CA ARG A 5 22.33 12.32 -20.60
C ARG A 5 21.06 12.56 -19.80
N THR A 6 20.05 11.73 -19.99
CA THR A 6 19.01 11.51 -18.98
C THR A 6 19.71 11.09 -17.69
N ARG A 7 19.67 11.93 -16.65
CA ARG A 7 20.16 11.54 -15.33
C ARG A 7 19.10 10.63 -14.71
N TYR A 8 19.39 9.33 -14.64
CA TYR A 8 18.63 8.43 -13.78
C TYR A 8 19.15 8.58 -12.35
N PHE A 9 18.22 8.55 -11.40
CA PHE A 9 18.47 8.62 -9.97
C PHE A 9 18.83 7.21 -9.46
N ASP A 10 19.95 7.05 -8.75
CA ASP A 10 20.37 5.81 -8.08
C ASP A 10 20.39 6.07 -6.58
N SER A 11 19.37 5.56 -5.89
CA SER A 11 19.09 5.74 -4.46
C SER A 11 20.11 5.09 -3.51
N ARG A 12 21.30 4.74 -4.00
CA ARG A 12 22.39 4.11 -3.23
C ARG A 12 23.68 4.94 -3.26
N GLY A 13 23.73 6.01 -4.06
CA GLY A 13 24.81 6.98 -4.05
C GLY A 13 24.56 8.07 -3.01
N SER A 14 25.50 8.27 -2.11
CA SER A 14 25.41 9.11 -0.90
C SER A 14 25.31 10.63 -1.11
N ASP A 15 24.73 11.09 -2.21
CA ASP A 15 24.54 12.52 -2.52
C ASP A 15 23.05 12.89 -2.60
N GLU A 16 22.23 12.33 -1.73
CA GLU A 16 20.79 12.60 -1.70
C GLU A 16 20.38 13.49 -0.53
N HIS A 17 19.78 14.63 -0.88
CA HIS A 17 19.10 15.56 0.00
C HIS A 17 17.86 14.91 0.63
N HIS A 18 18.06 14.02 1.60
CA HIS A 18 16.98 13.58 2.47
C HIS A 18 16.56 14.74 3.40
N ILE A 19 15.43 15.39 3.09
CA ILE A 19 14.79 16.29 4.03
C ILE A 19 14.02 15.43 5.05
N PHE A 20 14.70 14.90 6.05
CA PHE A 20 14.04 14.34 7.24
C PHE A 20 13.54 15.49 8.11
N THR A 21 12.30 15.92 7.89
CA THR A 21 11.66 16.94 8.72
C THR A 21 10.73 16.29 9.74
N ARG A 22 11.14 16.35 11.01
CA ARG A 22 10.29 16.04 12.16
C ARG A 22 9.02 16.90 12.07
N LEU A 23 7.85 16.30 12.38
CA LEU A 23 6.52 16.92 12.39
C LEU A 23 6.41 18.01 13.48
N GLU A 24 7.19 19.08 13.36
CA GLU A 24 7.26 20.22 14.28
C GLU A 24 6.68 21.47 13.62
N ASP A 25 6.36 22.48 14.44
CA ASP A 25 5.90 23.80 14.00
C ASP A 25 6.68 24.33 12.79
N GLY A 26 5.97 24.71 11.74
CA GLY A 26 6.55 25.21 10.49
C GLY A 26 7.02 24.16 9.49
N TRP A 27 6.70 22.87 9.68
CA TRP A 27 7.01 21.79 8.73
C TRP A 27 6.59 22.13 7.29
N VAL A 28 5.33 22.52 7.10
CA VAL A 28 4.76 22.84 5.77
C VAL A 28 5.58 23.92 5.07
N LYS A 29 5.90 25.01 5.78
CA LYS A 29 6.72 26.11 5.23
C LYS A 29 8.13 25.64 4.87
N ARG A 30 8.79 24.87 5.73
CA ARG A 30 10.14 24.35 5.46
C ARG A 30 10.16 23.40 4.28
N THR A 31 9.19 22.49 4.21
CA THR A 31 9.05 21.53 3.09
C THR A 31 8.81 22.29 1.79
N ARG A 32 7.85 23.23 1.77
CA ARG A 32 7.60 24.12 0.63
C ARG A 32 8.86 24.83 0.16
N ASP A 33 9.54 25.54 1.06
CA ASP A 33 10.74 26.31 0.72
C ASP A 33 11.88 25.39 0.27
N GLY A 34 11.97 24.18 0.83
CA GLY A 34 12.92 23.15 0.41
C GLY A 34 12.68 22.66 -1.01
N VAL A 35 11.44 22.30 -1.34
CA VAL A 35 11.05 21.81 -2.67
C VAL A 35 11.24 22.90 -3.72
N LEU A 36 10.82 24.14 -3.46
CA LEU A 36 11.00 25.26 -4.40
C LEU A 36 12.47 25.52 -4.73
N ARG A 37 13.39 25.35 -3.76
CA ARG A 37 14.83 25.49 -4.00
C ARG A 37 15.42 24.44 -4.93
N LEU A 38 14.75 23.29 -5.11
CA LEU A 38 15.19 22.26 -6.04
C LEU A 38 14.90 22.62 -7.51
N ASN A 39 14.00 23.59 -7.77
CA ASN A 39 13.62 24.05 -9.10
C ASN A 39 13.28 22.89 -10.04
N LEU A 40 12.35 22.03 -9.60
CA LEU A 40 11.95 20.81 -10.29
C LEU A 40 11.06 21.13 -11.50
N ASP A 41 11.24 20.39 -12.59
CA ASP A 41 10.31 20.39 -13.72
C ASP A 41 9.03 19.59 -13.42
N VAL A 42 9.19 18.46 -12.71
CA VAL A 42 8.11 17.54 -12.33
C VAL A 42 8.24 17.19 -10.84
N LEU A 43 7.13 17.26 -10.11
CA LEU A 43 7.03 16.82 -8.72
C LEU A 43 6.01 15.69 -8.58
N LEU A 44 6.48 14.49 -8.22
CA LEU A 44 5.66 13.30 -8.04
C LEU A 44 5.47 12.97 -6.55
N TYR A 45 4.22 12.93 -6.09
CA TYR A 45 3.84 12.51 -4.75
C TYR A 45 3.49 11.02 -4.74
N LEU A 46 4.16 10.24 -3.89
CA LEU A 46 3.95 8.80 -3.80
C LEU A 46 3.17 8.35 -2.57
N ASP A 47 2.87 9.23 -1.62
CA ASP A 47 2.22 8.92 -0.35
C ASP A 47 1.24 10.01 0.11
N LEU A 48 0.76 10.81 -0.84
CA LEU A 48 0.02 12.04 -0.58
C LEU A 48 -1.18 11.87 0.36
N THR A 49 -1.99 10.84 0.13
CA THR A 49 -3.23 10.60 0.89
C THR A 49 -2.97 9.92 2.24
N MET A 50 -1.70 9.67 2.60
CA MET A 50 -1.28 9.12 3.89
C MET A 50 -0.80 10.20 4.87
N SER A 51 -0.69 11.45 4.41
CA SER A 51 -0.15 12.56 5.19
C SER A 51 -1.00 13.82 5.01
N GLU A 52 -1.68 14.25 6.07
CA GLU A 52 -2.45 15.51 6.06
C GLU A 52 -1.56 16.70 5.70
N LEU A 53 -0.32 16.73 6.20
CA LEU A 53 0.62 17.80 5.87
C LEU A 53 1.14 17.70 4.44
N GLY A 54 1.37 16.48 3.93
CA GLY A 54 1.70 16.26 2.52
C GLY A 54 0.59 16.79 1.61
N HIS A 55 -0.66 16.52 1.98
CA HIS A 55 -1.85 17.01 1.30
C HIS A 55 -1.88 18.54 1.20
N GLN A 56 -1.61 19.24 2.32
CA GLN A 56 -1.51 20.71 2.32
C GLN A 56 -0.40 21.24 1.41
N VAL A 57 0.75 20.56 1.38
CA VAL A 57 1.88 20.94 0.52
C VAL A 57 1.54 20.76 -0.96
N ALA A 58 0.83 19.70 -1.34
CA ALA A 58 0.45 19.45 -2.74
C ALA A 58 -0.51 20.51 -3.31
N MET A 59 -1.32 21.14 -2.47
CA MET A 59 -2.20 22.24 -2.90
C MET A 59 -1.45 23.53 -3.29
N MET A 60 -0.15 23.63 -3.01
CA MET A 60 0.64 24.85 -3.23
C MET A 60 1.33 24.92 -4.60
N ARG A 61 1.11 23.94 -5.49
CA ARG A 61 1.72 23.83 -6.84
C ARG A 61 3.21 24.19 -6.87
N LEU A 62 4.06 23.27 -6.41
CA LEU A 62 5.49 23.53 -6.18
C LEU A 62 6.42 23.19 -7.37
N ALA A 63 5.86 22.73 -8.48
CA ALA A 63 6.57 22.49 -9.74
C ALA A 63 5.63 22.79 -10.93
N PRO A 64 6.17 23.04 -12.13
CA PRO A 64 5.37 23.26 -13.34
C PRO A 64 4.43 22.08 -13.66
N VAL A 65 4.88 20.85 -13.42
CA VAL A 65 4.06 19.64 -13.49
C VAL A 65 4.01 18.97 -12.12
N THR A 66 2.82 18.72 -11.62
CA THR A 66 2.60 17.97 -10.37
C THR A 66 1.80 16.71 -10.63
N ALA A 67 2.23 15.61 -10.02
CA ALA A 67 1.57 14.31 -10.18
C ALA A 67 1.49 13.59 -8.84
N VAL A 68 0.49 12.72 -8.70
CA VAL A 68 0.36 11.79 -7.57
C VAL A 68 0.19 10.37 -8.09
N SER A 69 0.52 9.40 -7.27
CA SER A 69 0.40 8.00 -7.67
C SER A 69 0.30 7.02 -6.50
N HIS A 70 0.04 5.75 -6.83
CA HIS A 70 0.08 4.43 -6.15
C HIS A 70 0.30 4.27 -4.64
N GLY A 71 0.73 5.26 -3.84
CA GLY A 71 0.81 5.14 -2.38
C GLY A 71 -0.49 4.71 -1.75
N HIS A 72 -1.59 5.23 -2.29
CA HIS A 72 -2.93 4.77 -2.00
C HIS A 72 -3.74 4.80 -3.31
N PRO A 73 -4.53 3.75 -3.60
CA PRO A 73 -5.18 3.57 -4.89
C PRO A 73 -6.51 4.34 -4.98
N VAL A 74 -6.46 5.63 -4.67
CA VAL A 74 -7.58 6.59 -4.71
C VAL A 74 -7.08 7.94 -5.20
N SER A 75 -7.94 8.72 -5.84
CA SER A 75 -7.65 10.12 -6.18
C SER A 75 -7.27 10.93 -4.93
N SER A 76 -6.43 11.96 -5.10
CA SER A 76 -6.18 12.91 -4.01
C SER A 76 -7.43 13.72 -3.66
N GLY A 77 -8.34 13.93 -4.60
CA GLY A 77 -9.45 14.89 -4.44
C GLY A 77 -9.03 16.35 -4.56
N ILE A 78 -7.75 16.65 -4.85
CA ILE A 78 -7.27 18.00 -5.15
C ILE A 78 -7.64 18.34 -6.60
N HIS A 79 -8.16 19.54 -6.83
CA HIS A 79 -8.53 20.00 -8.17
C HIS A 79 -7.30 20.06 -9.09
N ARG A 80 -7.51 19.77 -10.38
CA ARG A 80 -6.43 19.66 -11.38
C ARG A 80 -5.60 20.92 -11.58
N ASP A 81 -6.10 22.09 -11.21
CA ASP A 81 -5.33 23.34 -11.26
C ASP A 81 -4.14 23.34 -10.26
N ALA A 82 -4.25 22.57 -9.17
CA ALA A 82 -3.21 22.43 -8.16
C ALA A 82 -2.43 21.11 -8.28
N LEU A 83 -3.08 20.04 -8.74
CA LEU A 83 -2.47 18.72 -8.92
C LEU A 83 -2.84 18.11 -10.28
N ASP A 84 -1.91 18.14 -11.23
CA ASP A 84 -2.22 17.93 -12.64
C ASP A 84 -2.62 16.47 -12.95
N TYR A 85 -1.82 15.51 -12.49
CA TYR A 85 -1.96 14.11 -12.92
C TYR A 85 -2.11 13.11 -11.77
N TYR A 86 -2.97 12.11 -11.98
CA TYR A 86 -2.88 10.84 -11.28
C TYR A 86 -2.22 9.83 -12.20
N VAL A 87 -1.01 9.37 -11.86
CA VAL A 87 -0.34 8.32 -12.63
C VAL A 87 -0.84 6.97 -12.13
N SER A 88 -1.54 6.23 -12.99
CA SER A 88 -2.06 4.89 -12.71
C SER A 88 -1.47 3.84 -13.67
N TRP A 89 -1.92 2.59 -13.53
CA TRP A 89 -1.49 1.46 -14.34
C TRP A 89 -2.64 0.92 -15.18
N ALA A 90 -2.51 0.99 -16.51
CA ALA A 90 -3.57 0.58 -17.43
C ALA A 90 -4.04 -0.87 -17.22
N ALA A 91 -3.18 -1.80 -16.78
CA ALA A 91 -3.57 -3.19 -16.56
C ALA A 91 -4.54 -3.36 -15.37
N ALA A 92 -4.49 -2.45 -14.39
CA ALA A 92 -5.34 -2.49 -13.20
C ALA A 92 -6.55 -1.54 -13.30
N GLU A 93 -6.59 -0.65 -14.28
CA GLU A 93 -7.71 0.27 -14.44
C GLU A 93 -8.93 -0.40 -15.12
N LEU A 94 -10.04 0.34 -15.12
CA LEU A 94 -11.12 0.09 -16.08
C LEU A 94 -10.70 0.62 -17.47
N ALA A 95 -11.61 0.54 -18.44
CA ALA A 95 -11.44 1.29 -19.69
C ALA A 95 -11.13 2.77 -19.36
N PRO A 96 -10.17 3.42 -20.04
CA PRO A 96 -9.69 4.76 -19.68
C PRO A 96 -10.81 5.78 -19.49
N GLU A 97 -11.84 5.75 -20.34
CA GLU A 97 -12.96 6.67 -20.29
C GLU A 97 -13.78 6.52 -19.00
N GLN A 98 -13.87 5.31 -18.46
CA GLN A 98 -14.52 5.03 -17.19
C GLN A 98 -13.61 5.35 -16.00
N ALA A 99 -12.32 4.98 -16.11
CA ALA A 99 -11.34 5.22 -15.07
C ALA A 99 -11.14 6.71 -14.79
N GLU A 100 -11.08 7.55 -15.83
CA GLU A 100 -10.95 9.01 -15.71
C GLU A 100 -12.01 9.63 -14.78
N THR A 101 -13.24 9.08 -14.76
CA THR A 101 -14.33 9.57 -13.91
C THR A 101 -14.10 9.38 -12.41
N HIS A 102 -13.07 8.63 -12.02
CA HIS A 102 -12.72 8.38 -10.63
C HIS A 102 -11.72 9.39 -10.06
N TYR A 103 -11.18 10.29 -10.89
CA TYR A 103 -10.08 11.17 -10.53
C TYR A 103 -10.45 12.65 -10.70
N THR A 104 -9.97 13.49 -9.77
CA THR A 104 -10.00 14.95 -9.95
C THR A 104 -8.86 15.41 -10.85
N GLU A 105 -7.71 14.75 -10.72
CA GLU A 105 -6.54 14.88 -11.58
C GLU A 105 -6.80 14.31 -12.98
N GLN A 106 -5.95 14.64 -13.94
CA GLN A 106 -5.95 13.96 -15.24
C GLN A 106 -5.30 12.58 -15.11
N LEU A 107 -5.93 11.54 -15.66
CA LEU A 107 -5.36 10.20 -15.61
C LEU A 107 -4.20 10.06 -16.59
N ALA A 108 -3.04 9.65 -16.09
CA ALA A 108 -1.88 9.27 -16.90
C ALA A 108 -1.60 7.78 -16.70
N LEU A 109 -1.52 7.01 -17.78
CA LEU A 109 -1.48 5.55 -17.71
C LEU A 109 -0.11 4.97 -18.09
N LEU A 110 0.47 4.18 -17.19
CA LEU A 110 1.55 3.25 -17.53
C LEU A 110 1.01 2.12 -18.42
N PRO A 111 1.82 1.56 -19.35
CA PRO A 111 1.38 0.54 -20.28
C PRO A 111 0.80 -0.72 -19.61
N ALA A 112 -0.26 -1.28 -20.20
CA ALA A 112 -0.96 -2.44 -19.63
C ALA A 112 -0.15 -3.75 -19.66
N HIS A 113 0.79 -3.88 -20.61
CA HIS A 113 1.61 -5.08 -20.78
C HIS A 113 2.94 -5.03 -20.03
N THR A 114 3.17 -3.97 -19.25
CA THR A 114 4.40 -3.77 -18.48
C THR A 114 4.05 -3.66 -17.00
N MET A 115 4.88 -4.23 -16.13
CA MET A 115 4.73 -4.05 -14.69
C MET A 115 4.83 -2.57 -14.31
N HIS A 116 3.94 -2.11 -13.43
CA HIS A 116 3.93 -0.71 -12.99
C HIS A 116 5.02 -0.37 -11.98
N GLN A 117 5.74 -1.33 -11.41
CA GLN A 117 6.75 -1.10 -10.40
C GLN A 117 7.92 -2.05 -10.60
N TYR A 118 9.14 -1.53 -10.42
CA TYR A 118 10.28 -2.38 -10.12
C TYR A 118 10.13 -2.85 -8.68
N TYR A 119 9.95 -4.16 -8.50
CA TYR A 119 9.71 -4.75 -7.19
C TYR A 119 10.71 -5.87 -6.95
N GLU A 120 11.44 -5.78 -5.83
CA GLU A 120 12.35 -6.84 -5.44
C GLU A 120 11.59 -8.03 -4.85
N SER A 121 12.08 -9.22 -5.19
CA SER A 121 11.59 -10.48 -4.65
C SER A 121 11.81 -10.51 -3.14
N ARG A 122 10.79 -10.96 -2.38
CA ARG A 122 10.84 -11.06 -0.91
C ARG A 122 11.26 -12.45 -0.44
N ILE A 123 11.58 -13.34 -1.37
CA ILE A 123 12.21 -14.63 -1.12
C ILE A 123 13.67 -14.58 -1.61
N ALA A 124 14.60 -14.81 -0.69
CA ALA A 124 16.03 -14.84 -1.02
C ALA A 124 16.38 -16.10 -1.85
N PRO A 125 17.50 -16.11 -2.62
CA PRO A 125 17.90 -17.26 -3.43
C PRO A 125 18.08 -18.57 -2.65
N ASN A 126 18.37 -18.49 -1.35
CA ASN A 126 18.46 -19.64 -0.46
C ASN A 126 17.08 -20.18 0.02
N GLY A 127 15.99 -19.59 -0.47
CA GLY A 127 14.62 -19.95 -0.08
C GLY A 127 14.16 -19.39 1.28
N ALA A 128 14.95 -18.52 1.92
CA ALA A 128 14.55 -17.82 3.13
C ALA A 128 13.77 -16.53 2.82
N SER A 129 13.13 -15.97 3.83
CA SER A 129 12.54 -14.64 3.74
C SER A 129 13.65 -13.58 3.57
N ALA A 130 13.55 -12.74 2.54
CA ALA A 130 14.49 -11.63 2.32
C ALA A 130 14.25 -10.45 3.28
N VAL A 131 13.12 -10.42 3.99
CA VAL A 131 12.74 -9.33 4.90
C VAL A 131 13.33 -9.52 6.30
N ASP A 132 13.29 -10.74 6.83
CA ASP A 132 13.74 -11.06 8.19
C ASP A 132 14.83 -12.16 8.23
N GLY A 133 15.28 -12.65 7.07
CA GLY A 133 16.38 -13.61 6.94
C GLY A 133 16.07 -15.04 7.39
N GLN A 134 14.84 -15.32 7.84
CA GLN A 134 14.50 -16.61 8.44
C GLN A 134 14.02 -17.63 7.39
N PRO A 135 14.40 -18.92 7.53
CA PRO A 135 13.83 -19.99 6.72
C PRO A 135 12.38 -20.26 7.14
N PHE A 136 11.55 -20.70 6.19
CA PHE A 136 10.14 -20.98 6.46
C PHE A 136 9.61 -22.31 5.91
N ARG A 137 10.37 -23.00 5.04
CA ARG A 137 9.94 -24.28 4.43
C ARG A 137 9.81 -25.43 5.42
N GLN A 138 10.46 -25.31 6.59
CA GLN A 138 10.36 -26.27 7.68
C GLN A 138 9.05 -26.15 8.47
N LEU A 139 8.31 -25.05 8.31
CA LEU A 139 7.04 -24.84 9.00
C LEU A 139 5.95 -25.68 8.33
N THR A 140 5.05 -26.19 9.15
CA THR A 140 3.93 -27.03 8.78
C THR A 140 2.62 -26.41 9.27
N ARG A 141 1.48 -26.99 8.87
CA ARG A 141 0.17 -26.56 9.39
C ARG A 141 0.07 -26.65 10.92
N ALA A 142 0.82 -27.56 11.57
CA ALA A 142 0.82 -27.68 13.02
C ALA A 142 1.46 -26.47 13.73
N ASP A 143 2.27 -25.67 13.03
CA ASP A 143 2.87 -24.47 13.58
C ASP A 143 1.90 -23.28 13.67
N PHE A 144 0.68 -23.40 13.12
CA PHE A 144 -0.32 -22.34 13.12
C PHE A 144 -1.57 -22.75 13.89
N SER A 145 -2.11 -21.84 14.69
CA SER A 145 -3.39 -22.05 15.37
C SER A 145 -4.55 -21.93 14.37
N ALA A 146 -5.17 -23.05 14.05
CA ALA A 146 -6.27 -23.15 13.10
C ALA A 146 -7.29 -24.20 13.58
N PRO A 147 -8.58 -24.05 13.25
CA PRO A 147 -9.55 -25.14 13.37
C PRO A 147 -9.10 -26.39 12.61
N ALA A 148 -9.53 -27.56 13.08
CA ALA A 148 -9.29 -28.82 12.38
C ALA A 148 -10.05 -28.82 11.05
N GLY A 149 -9.35 -29.14 9.97
CA GLY A 149 -9.96 -29.31 8.65
C GLY A 149 -8.90 -29.60 7.57
N PRO A 150 -9.28 -30.34 6.52
CA PRO A 150 -8.36 -30.76 5.48
C PRO A 150 -7.94 -29.62 4.56
N ARG A 151 -8.76 -28.57 4.41
CA ARG A 151 -8.59 -27.51 3.41
C ARG A 151 -8.54 -26.13 4.05
N TRP A 152 -7.49 -25.36 3.76
CA TRP A 152 -7.24 -24.02 4.30
C TRP A 152 -7.44 -22.95 3.23
N TYR A 153 -8.40 -22.06 3.48
CA TYR A 153 -8.62 -20.83 2.73
C TYR A 153 -8.09 -19.64 3.55
N VAL A 154 -7.04 -18.97 3.09
CA VAL A 154 -6.30 -18.00 3.91
C VAL A 154 -6.49 -16.57 3.38
N CYS A 155 -6.83 -15.63 4.26
CA CYS A 155 -6.80 -14.20 3.96
C CYS A 155 -6.06 -13.41 5.07
N MET A 156 -4.79 -13.10 4.83
CA MET A 156 -3.96 -12.34 5.78
C MET A 156 -3.89 -10.84 5.51
N GLN A 157 -4.75 -10.33 4.63
CA GLN A 157 -4.90 -8.91 4.39
C GLN A 157 -5.43 -8.20 5.63
N LYS A 158 -5.16 -6.89 5.75
CA LYS A 158 -5.49 -6.16 6.97
C LYS A 158 -7.01 -6.14 7.21
N PRO A 159 -7.49 -6.33 8.44
CA PRO A 159 -8.93 -6.49 8.70
C PRO A 159 -9.81 -5.31 8.29
N PHE A 160 -9.28 -4.09 8.21
CA PHE A 160 -10.04 -2.94 7.72
C PHE A 160 -10.45 -3.07 6.23
N LYS A 161 -9.88 -4.03 5.49
CA LYS A 161 -10.27 -4.39 4.12
C LYS A 161 -11.45 -5.35 4.05
N PHE A 162 -11.80 -6.01 5.17
CA PHE A 162 -12.89 -6.98 5.22
C PHE A 162 -14.22 -6.24 5.32
N THR A 163 -14.82 -5.96 4.16
CA THR A 163 -16.13 -5.31 4.07
C THR A 163 -17.26 -6.34 4.24
N PRO A 164 -18.51 -5.91 4.53
CA PRO A 164 -19.65 -6.83 4.58
C PRO A 164 -19.89 -7.63 3.29
N ALA A 165 -19.45 -7.11 2.14
CA ALA A 165 -19.56 -7.83 0.87
C ALA A 165 -18.65 -9.07 0.85
N PHE A 166 -17.47 -9.00 1.46
CA PHE A 166 -16.55 -10.13 1.56
C PHE A 166 -17.10 -11.26 2.43
N ASP A 167 -17.84 -10.95 3.50
CA ASP A 167 -18.46 -11.96 4.36
C ASP A 167 -19.38 -12.92 3.59
N ARG A 168 -20.11 -12.40 2.58
CA ARG A 168 -20.96 -13.22 1.71
C ARG A 168 -20.14 -14.17 0.84
N MET A 169 -18.96 -13.75 0.39
CA MET A 169 -18.03 -14.60 -0.36
C MET A 169 -17.47 -15.72 0.53
N LEU A 170 -17.11 -15.39 1.77
CA LEU A 170 -16.66 -16.39 2.76
C LEU A 170 -17.76 -17.42 3.05
N ALA A 171 -19.01 -16.97 3.19
CA ALA A 171 -20.16 -17.86 3.39
C ALA A 171 -20.40 -18.76 2.16
N ALA A 172 -20.28 -18.22 0.95
CA ALA A 172 -20.40 -18.99 -0.29
C ALA A 172 -19.32 -20.09 -0.40
N VAL A 173 -18.06 -19.79 -0.01
CA VAL A 173 -16.99 -20.79 0.08
C VAL A 173 -17.34 -21.89 1.10
N HIS A 174 -17.77 -21.53 2.31
CA HIS A 174 -18.16 -22.52 3.33
C HIS A 174 -19.38 -23.36 2.93
N ALA A 175 -20.31 -22.80 2.16
CA ALA A 175 -21.47 -23.53 1.66
C ALA A 175 -21.08 -24.57 0.58
N ARG A 176 -20.02 -24.30 -0.20
CA ARG A 176 -19.48 -25.21 -1.21
C ARG A 176 -18.51 -26.24 -0.66
N ASP A 177 -17.78 -25.89 0.40
CA ASP A 177 -16.84 -26.79 1.09
C ASP A 177 -17.20 -26.93 2.57
N PRO A 178 -17.99 -27.96 2.94
CA PRO A 178 -18.41 -28.21 4.31
C PRO A 178 -17.28 -28.54 5.29
N GLU A 179 -16.11 -28.99 4.83
CA GLU A 179 -14.95 -29.29 5.69
C GLU A 179 -13.85 -28.21 5.59
N GLY A 180 -14.04 -27.23 4.71
CA GLY A 180 -13.13 -26.12 4.52
C GLY A 180 -13.02 -25.24 5.75
N VAL A 181 -11.79 -24.86 6.10
CA VAL A 181 -11.45 -23.94 7.19
C VAL A 181 -10.96 -22.63 6.61
N ILE A 182 -11.50 -21.52 7.12
CA ILE A 182 -11.11 -20.17 6.69
C ILE A 182 -10.21 -19.56 7.76
N LEU A 183 -9.02 -19.11 7.38
CA LEU A 183 -8.07 -18.41 8.26
C LEU A 183 -8.02 -16.92 7.88
N LEU A 184 -8.38 -16.06 8.82
CA LEU A 184 -8.47 -14.60 8.61
C LEU A 184 -7.50 -13.88 9.53
N HIS A 185 -6.93 -12.77 9.07
CA HIS A 185 -6.15 -11.88 9.93
C HIS A 185 -6.99 -11.41 11.13
N GLU A 186 -6.46 -11.61 12.34
CA GLU A 186 -7.11 -11.17 13.57
C GLU A 186 -7.19 -9.63 13.66
N ILE A 187 -8.36 -9.13 14.07
CA ILE A 187 -8.53 -7.74 14.50
C ILE A 187 -7.80 -7.56 15.84
N GLN A 188 -6.66 -6.87 15.82
CA GLN A 188 -5.89 -6.61 17.03
C GLN A 188 -6.59 -5.60 17.94
N HIS A 189 -6.59 -5.89 19.24
CA HIS A 189 -7.21 -5.06 20.28
C HIS A 189 -6.42 -3.78 20.64
N LYS A 190 -5.20 -3.60 20.14
CA LYS A 190 -4.30 -2.47 20.46
C LYS A 190 -3.65 -1.89 19.20
N GLY A 191 -4.43 -1.21 18.37
CA GLY A 191 -3.87 -0.37 17.30
C GLY A 191 -3.41 0.99 17.82
N LYS A 192 -2.41 1.61 17.16
CA LYS A 192 -1.93 2.99 17.42
C LYS A 192 -3.03 4.07 17.34
N HIS A 193 -4.20 3.73 16.78
CA HIS A 193 -5.38 4.59 16.65
C HIS A 193 -6.62 4.06 17.39
N GLY A 194 -6.45 3.14 18.35
CA GLY A 194 -7.57 2.64 19.17
C GLY A 194 -8.59 1.81 18.38
N VAL A 195 -8.21 0.59 17.98
CA VAL A 195 -9.20 -0.39 17.52
C VAL A 195 -9.88 -0.96 18.77
N SER A 196 -11.12 -0.54 19.04
CA SER A 196 -11.83 -0.96 20.24
C SER A 196 -12.27 -2.42 20.13
N VAL A 197 -12.42 -3.10 21.27
CA VAL A 197 -12.97 -4.47 21.38
C VAL A 197 -14.28 -4.63 20.60
N HIS A 198 -15.06 -3.55 20.49
CA HIS A 198 -16.31 -3.47 19.73
C HIS A 198 -16.15 -3.90 18.26
N ASN A 199 -15.01 -3.61 17.64
CA ASN A 199 -14.78 -3.91 16.22
C ASN A 199 -14.65 -5.42 15.96
N LYS A 200 -14.11 -6.19 16.91
CA LYS A 200 -13.99 -7.66 16.78
C LYS A 200 -15.35 -8.33 16.92
N GLU A 201 -16.15 -7.92 17.90
CA GLU A 201 -17.50 -8.45 18.09
C GLU A 201 -18.43 -8.12 16.93
N ILE A 202 -18.38 -6.87 16.42
CA ILE A 202 -19.10 -6.48 15.21
C ILE A 202 -18.71 -7.40 14.05
N TYR A 203 -17.41 -7.61 13.84
CA TYR A 203 -16.92 -8.44 12.75
C TYR A 203 -17.40 -9.89 12.85
N ILE A 204 -17.26 -10.52 14.02
CA ILE A 204 -17.73 -11.88 14.28
C ILE A 204 -19.25 -12.00 14.07
N ASN A 205 -20.02 -11.02 14.55
CA ASN A 205 -21.47 -11.01 14.37
C ASN A 205 -21.87 -10.83 12.90
N ARG A 206 -21.10 -10.05 12.13
CA ARG A 206 -21.32 -9.85 10.69
C ARG A 206 -21.10 -11.16 9.91
N LEU A 207 -20.01 -11.87 10.19
CA LEU A 207 -19.72 -13.19 9.64
C LEU A 207 -20.84 -14.19 9.96
N ARG A 208 -21.25 -14.27 11.24
CA ARG A 208 -22.35 -15.17 11.66
C ARG A 208 -23.66 -14.86 10.92
N ARG A 209 -24.01 -13.58 10.77
CA ARG A 209 -25.21 -13.14 10.05
C ARG A 209 -25.15 -13.44 8.55
N ALA A 210 -23.95 -13.44 7.97
CA ALA A 210 -23.75 -13.82 6.58
C ALA A 210 -23.82 -15.35 6.35
N GLY A 211 -23.91 -16.16 7.42
CA GLY A 211 -23.95 -17.62 7.34
C GLY A 211 -22.57 -18.28 7.40
N VAL A 212 -21.53 -17.56 7.81
CA VAL A 212 -20.20 -18.12 8.03
C VAL A 212 -20.20 -18.94 9.33
N ASP A 213 -19.81 -20.21 9.24
CA ASP A 213 -19.65 -21.09 10.38
C ASP A 213 -18.36 -20.78 11.15
N LEU A 214 -18.51 -20.03 12.24
CA LEU A 214 -17.38 -19.58 13.06
C LEU A 214 -16.59 -20.72 13.73
N SER A 215 -17.13 -21.94 13.83
CA SER A 215 -16.37 -23.08 14.35
C SER A 215 -15.25 -23.52 13.38
N ARG A 216 -15.39 -23.14 12.10
CA ARG A 216 -14.44 -23.39 11.00
C ARG A 216 -13.68 -22.14 10.57
N VAL A 217 -13.68 -21.10 11.41
CA VAL A 217 -12.91 -19.86 11.19
C VAL A 217 -11.79 -19.72 12.23
N GLY A 218 -10.55 -19.63 11.77
CA GLY A 218 -9.39 -19.29 12.60
C GLY A 218 -9.02 -17.80 12.45
N PHE A 219 -8.84 -17.10 13.57
CA PHE A 219 -8.31 -15.73 13.55
C PHE A 219 -6.81 -15.75 13.85
N VAL A 220 -6.00 -15.45 12.85
CA VAL A 220 -4.54 -15.55 12.90
C VAL A 220 -3.95 -14.18 13.19
N GLN A 221 -3.13 -14.09 14.24
CA GLN A 221 -2.40 -12.87 14.59
C GLN A 221 -1.42 -12.45 13.49
N GLN A 222 -0.99 -11.19 13.52
CA GLN A 222 0.07 -10.72 12.64
C GLN A 222 1.31 -11.61 12.79
N GLN A 223 1.77 -12.16 11.68
CA GLN A 223 2.93 -13.04 11.63
C GLN A 223 4.19 -12.25 11.21
N PRO A 224 5.39 -12.66 11.67
CA PRO A 224 6.63 -12.25 11.02
C PRO A 224 6.66 -12.76 9.57
N HIS A 225 7.45 -12.11 8.71
CA HIS A 225 7.36 -12.31 7.26
C HIS A 225 7.60 -13.77 6.84
N HIS A 226 8.62 -14.43 7.38
CA HIS A 226 8.87 -15.86 7.09
C HIS A 226 7.67 -16.76 7.42
N ARG A 227 6.99 -16.54 8.57
CA ARG A 227 5.79 -17.32 8.94
C ARG A 227 4.60 -16.99 8.04
N LEU A 228 4.48 -15.76 7.57
CA LEU A 228 3.46 -15.39 6.59
C LEU A 228 3.69 -16.10 5.25
N MET A 229 4.95 -16.20 4.80
CA MET A 229 5.31 -16.91 3.56
C MET A 229 5.02 -18.41 3.67
N ALA A 230 5.35 -19.04 4.80
CA ALA A 230 4.93 -20.41 5.08
C ALA A 230 3.40 -20.56 5.06
N LEU A 231 2.67 -19.67 5.71
CA LEU A 231 1.20 -19.74 5.75
C LEU A 231 0.59 -19.66 4.34
N TYR A 232 1.11 -18.80 3.47
CA TYR A 232 0.68 -18.74 2.07
C TYR A 232 1.04 -20.02 1.30
N SER A 233 2.24 -20.56 1.50
CA SER A 233 2.66 -21.81 0.85
C SER A 233 1.86 -23.04 1.31
N LEU A 234 1.37 -23.03 2.56
CA LEU A 234 0.62 -24.13 3.18
C LEU A 234 -0.90 -24.03 2.95
N ALA A 235 -1.39 -22.87 2.50
CA ALA A 235 -2.78 -22.68 2.13
C ALA A 235 -3.11 -23.50 0.88
N ASP A 236 -4.32 -24.06 0.83
CA ASP A 236 -4.82 -24.64 -0.43
C ASP A 236 -5.20 -23.52 -1.39
N VAL A 237 -5.84 -22.47 -0.85
CA VAL A 237 -6.21 -21.26 -1.58
C VAL A 237 -5.99 -20.03 -0.70
N VAL A 238 -5.48 -18.96 -1.29
CA VAL A 238 -5.45 -17.63 -0.67
C VAL A 238 -6.63 -16.83 -1.21
N LEU A 239 -7.43 -16.25 -0.32
CA LEU A 239 -8.58 -15.43 -0.66
C LEU A 239 -8.14 -13.96 -0.72
N ASP A 240 -8.36 -13.30 -1.85
CA ASP A 240 -8.22 -11.86 -1.97
C ASP A 240 -9.49 -11.17 -1.45
N SER A 241 -9.36 -10.19 -0.55
CA SER A 241 -10.53 -9.55 0.05
C SER A 241 -11.21 -8.55 -0.89
N TYR A 242 -12.49 -8.29 -0.60
CA TYR A 242 -13.36 -7.48 -1.44
C TYR A 242 -14.06 -6.39 -0.61
N HIS A 243 -14.19 -5.14 -1.06
CA HIS A 243 -13.76 -4.57 -2.34
C HIS A 243 -12.29 -4.13 -2.38
N ALA A 244 -11.54 -4.22 -1.29
CA ALA A 244 -10.16 -3.75 -1.25
C ALA A 244 -9.18 -4.93 -1.26
N GLY A 245 -8.74 -5.33 -2.46
CA GLY A 245 -7.86 -6.47 -2.65
C GLY A 245 -6.41 -6.23 -2.23
N GLY A 246 -5.58 -7.18 -2.61
CA GLY A 246 -4.15 -7.20 -2.34
C GLY A 246 -3.36 -6.44 -3.38
N CYS A 247 -2.15 -6.04 -3.00
CA CYS A 247 -1.14 -5.55 -3.91
C CYS A 247 0.18 -6.22 -3.54
N THR A 248 0.84 -5.73 -2.48
CA THR A 248 2.03 -6.35 -1.89
C THR A 248 1.74 -7.77 -1.42
N THR A 249 0.67 -7.99 -0.65
CA THR A 249 0.31 -9.32 -0.11
C THR A 249 0.04 -10.34 -1.21
N THR A 250 -0.55 -9.92 -2.33
CA THR A 250 -0.81 -10.81 -3.48
C THR A 250 0.51 -11.21 -4.15
N ARG A 251 1.39 -10.24 -4.43
CA ARG A 251 2.73 -10.54 -4.98
C ARG A 251 3.51 -11.51 -4.09
N GLU A 252 3.52 -11.26 -2.79
CA GLU A 252 4.19 -12.12 -1.80
C GLU A 252 3.61 -13.54 -1.78
N ALA A 253 2.27 -13.68 -1.82
CA ALA A 253 1.62 -15.00 -1.86
C ALA A 253 1.93 -15.75 -3.17
N LEU A 254 1.88 -15.06 -4.32
CA LEU A 254 2.22 -15.64 -5.61
C LEU A 254 3.70 -16.08 -5.69
N GLU A 255 4.60 -15.36 -5.01
CA GLU A 255 6.03 -15.67 -4.98
C GLU A 255 6.35 -17.04 -4.39
N VAL A 256 5.49 -17.54 -3.48
CA VAL A 256 5.58 -18.89 -2.92
C VAL A 256 4.63 -19.89 -3.60
N GLY A 257 4.07 -19.52 -4.75
CA GLY A 257 3.18 -20.38 -5.54
C GLY A 257 1.78 -20.52 -4.96
N ALA A 258 1.33 -19.61 -4.11
CA ALA A 258 -0.02 -19.66 -3.57
C ALA A 258 -1.07 -19.29 -4.65
N LEU A 259 -2.20 -19.99 -4.65
CA LEU A 259 -3.31 -19.74 -5.56
C LEU A 259 -4.18 -18.63 -4.97
N VAL A 260 -3.99 -17.39 -5.42
CA VAL A 260 -4.77 -16.24 -4.93
C VAL A 260 -6.03 -16.08 -5.78
N VAL A 261 -7.21 -16.42 -5.25
CA VAL A 261 -8.48 -16.16 -5.95
C VAL A 261 -8.90 -14.71 -5.71
N THR A 262 -9.24 -13.98 -6.78
CA THR A 262 -9.55 -12.55 -6.72
C THR A 262 -10.81 -12.20 -7.49
N LEU A 263 -11.55 -11.18 -7.03
CA LEU A 263 -12.71 -10.62 -7.72
C LEU A 263 -12.48 -9.10 -7.91
N PRO A 264 -12.13 -8.63 -9.12
CA PRO A 264 -11.92 -7.21 -9.37
C PRO A 264 -13.24 -6.43 -9.19
N ALA A 265 -13.20 -5.36 -8.41
CA ALA A 265 -14.31 -4.44 -8.23
C ALA A 265 -14.18 -3.21 -9.15
N LYS A 266 -14.99 -2.17 -8.85
CA LYS A 266 -15.06 -0.92 -9.59
C LYS A 266 -13.76 -0.09 -9.52
N TYR A 267 -13.12 -0.01 -8.36
CA TYR A 267 -12.01 0.93 -8.12
C TYR A 267 -10.64 0.24 -8.13
N LEU A 268 -9.60 1.02 -8.45
CA LEU A 268 -8.21 0.58 -8.63
C LEU A 268 -7.70 -0.34 -7.51
N GLY A 269 -7.98 -0.02 -6.25
CA GLY A 269 -7.54 -0.78 -5.08
C GLY A 269 -7.98 -2.24 -5.02
N SER A 270 -8.92 -2.64 -5.88
CA SER A 270 -9.47 -3.99 -5.99
C SER A 270 -8.91 -4.80 -7.16
N ARG A 271 -8.10 -4.17 -8.04
CA ARG A 271 -7.82 -4.70 -9.38
C ARG A 271 -6.36 -5.09 -9.61
N TRP A 272 -5.48 -4.83 -8.64
CA TRP A 272 -4.06 -5.18 -8.72
C TRP A 272 -3.81 -6.67 -8.92
N SER A 273 -4.51 -7.53 -8.17
CA SER A 273 -4.35 -8.99 -8.27
C SER A 273 -4.71 -9.49 -9.67
N ALA A 274 -5.83 -9.04 -10.24
CA ALA A 274 -6.23 -9.38 -11.60
C ALA A 274 -5.21 -8.89 -12.66
N ALA A 275 -4.65 -7.70 -12.45
CA ALA A 275 -3.61 -7.16 -13.31
C ALA A 275 -2.30 -7.97 -13.24
N TYR A 276 -1.89 -8.47 -12.06
CA TYR A 276 -0.75 -9.38 -11.94
C TYR A 276 -0.97 -10.68 -12.71
N TYR A 277 -2.17 -11.26 -12.62
CA TYR A 277 -2.51 -12.44 -13.41
C TYR A 277 -2.48 -12.19 -14.91
N THR A 278 -2.89 -10.99 -15.35
CA THR A 278 -2.79 -10.57 -16.75
C THR A 278 -1.32 -10.53 -17.21
N ILE A 279 -0.42 -9.96 -16.41
CA ILE A 279 1.03 -9.94 -16.72
C ILE A 279 1.62 -11.36 -16.74
N MET A 280 1.21 -12.21 -15.81
CA MET A 280 1.67 -13.61 -15.77
C MET A 280 1.12 -14.45 -16.94
N GLY A 281 -0.06 -14.11 -17.47
CA GLY A 281 -0.80 -14.94 -18.41
C GLY A 281 -1.55 -16.10 -17.75
N VAL A 282 -1.97 -15.95 -16.49
CA VAL A 282 -2.62 -17.00 -15.68
C VAL A 282 -3.90 -16.45 -15.07
N THR A 283 -4.94 -16.25 -15.88
CA THR A 283 -6.15 -15.52 -15.46
C THR A 283 -7.25 -16.39 -14.85
N ASP A 284 -7.02 -17.71 -14.74
CA ASP A 284 -7.97 -18.72 -14.27
C ASP A 284 -8.45 -18.49 -12.82
N LEU A 285 -7.70 -17.70 -12.04
CA LEU A 285 -8.00 -17.37 -10.64
C LEU A 285 -8.68 -16.00 -10.47
N VAL A 286 -9.07 -15.36 -11.58
CA VAL A 286 -9.81 -14.09 -11.60
C VAL A 286 -11.29 -14.38 -11.81
N ALA A 287 -12.07 -14.16 -10.77
CA ALA A 287 -13.51 -14.42 -10.76
C ALA A 287 -14.31 -13.31 -11.47
N SER A 288 -15.46 -13.67 -12.03
CA SER A 288 -16.42 -12.73 -12.63
C SER A 288 -17.42 -12.15 -11.63
N ASP A 289 -17.74 -12.91 -10.59
CA ASP A 289 -18.75 -12.58 -9.58
C ASP A 289 -18.51 -13.40 -8.29
N VAL A 290 -19.40 -13.27 -7.31
CA VAL A 290 -19.29 -13.92 -5.99
C VAL A 290 -19.42 -15.44 -6.08
N ASP A 291 -20.31 -15.96 -6.93
CA ASP A 291 -20.55 -17.40 -7.02
C ASP A 291 -19.40 -18.09 -7.74
N ASN A 292 -18.89 -17.48 -8.81
CA ASN A 292 -17.70 -17.94 -9.52
C ASN A 292 -16.44 -17.82 -8.66
N TYR A 293 -16.31 -16.78 -7.83
CA TYR A 293 -15.21 -16.68 -6.85
C TYR A 293 -15.20 -17.88 -5.90
N ALA A 294 -16.36 -18.25 -5.35
CA ALA A 294 -16.47 -19.39 -4.45
C ALA A 294 -16.23 -20.71 -5.20
N GLU A 295 -16.75 -20.85 -6.42
CA GLU A 295 -16.51 -22.02 -7.29
C GLU A 295 -15.02 -22.23 -7.55
N ILE A 296 -14.30 -21.21 -8.04
CA ILE A 296 -12.85 -21.27 -8.31
C ILE A 296 -12.11 -21.65 -7.03
N ALA A 297 -12.40 -20.98 -5.92
CA ALA A 297 -11.73 -21.27 -4.65
C ALA A 297 -11.93 -22.73 -4.23
N THR A 298 -13.16 -23.23 -4.26
CA THR A 298 -13.40 -24.62 -3.85
C THR A 298 -12.87 -25.64 -4.84
N HIS A 299 -12.93 -25.37 -6.15
CA HIS A 299 -12.38 -26.27 -7.17
C HIS A 299 -10.87 -26.45 -6.99
N MET A 300 -10.13 -25.35 -6.78
CA MET A 300 -8.69 -25.36 -6.53
C MET A 300 -8.33 -26.02 -5.19
N ALA A 301 -9.20 -25.96 -4.19
CA ALA A 301 -8.93 -26.59 -2.89
C ALA A 301 -9.24 -28.09 -2.87
N LEU A 302 -10.28 -28.53 -3.60
CA LEU A 302 -10.79 -29.90 -3.55
C LEU A 302 -10.02 -30.87 -4.44
N ASP A 303 -9.40 -30.40 -5.53
CA ASP A 303 -8.64 -31.23 -6.45
C ASP A 303 -7.12 -30.96 -6.32
N PRO A 304 -6.35 -31.87 -5.69
CA PRO A 304 -4.91 -31.71 -5.54
C PRO A 304 -4.16 -31.62 -6.87
N GLN A 305 -4.60 -32.34 -7.90
CA GLN A 305 -3.94 -32.34 -9.20
C GLN A 305 -4.08 -30.98 -9.87
N VAL A 306 -5.32 -30.46 -9.94
CA VAL A 306 -5.59 -29.12 -10.49
C VAL A 306 -4.83 -28.04 -9.70
N ARG A 307 -4.77 -28.17 -8.37
CA ARG A 307 -4.02 -27.25 -7.51
C ARG A 307 -2.53 -27.23 -7.83
N ASP A 308 -1.92 -28.40 -7.95
CA ASP A 308 -0.47 -28.51 -8.19
C ASP A 308 -0.10 -28.07 -9.62
N GLU A 309 -0.96 -28.35 -10.62
CA GLU A 309 -0.81 -27.83 -11.98
C GLU A 309 -0.89 -26.29 -11.99
N MET A 310 -1.87 -25.71 -11.31
CA MET A 310 -2.01 -24.25 -11.20
C MET A 310 -0.84 -23.61 -10.46
N ARG A 311 -0.38 -24.22 -9.35
CA ARG A 311 0.82 -23.79 -8.62
C ARG A 311 2.05 -23.77 -9.54
N GLY A 312 2.24 -24.80 -10.35
CA GLY A 312 3.32 -24.86 -11.35
C GLY A 312 3.24 -23.68 -12.33
N ARG A 313 2.07 -23.45 -12.93
CA ARG A 313 1.84 -22.31 -13.83
C ARG A 313 2.15 -20.96 -13.18
N ILE A 314 1.79 -20.77 -11.90
CA ILE A 314 2.11 -19.56 -11.16
C ILE A 314 3.62 -19.42 -11.00
N LEU A 315 4.31 -20.44 -10.47
CA LEU A 315 5.76 -20.40 -10.23
C LEU A 315 6.56 -20.19 -11.52
N ASP A 316 6.13 -20.79 -12.63
CA ASP A 316 6.75 -20.62 -13.95
C ASP A 316 6.64 -19.18 -14.47
N ASN A 317 5.64 -18.42 -14.04
CA ASN A 317 5.34 -17.08 -14.57
C ASN A 317 5.56 -15.94 -13.57
N VAL A 318 5.68 -16.21 -12.27
CA VAL A 318 5.73 -15.18 -11.23
C VAL A 318 6.95 -14.26 -11.35
N HIS A 319 8.04 -14.75 -11.95
CA HIS A 319 9.24 -13.96 -12.23
C HIS A 319 8.95 -12.69 -13.06
N LYS A 320 7.88 -12.69 -13.87
CA LYS A 320 7.42 -11.53 -14.64
C LYS A 320 6.95 -10.35 -13.77
N LEU A 321 6.69 -10.58 -12.49
CA LEU A 321 6.25 -9.54 -11.54
C LEU A 321 7.41 -8.86 -10.81
N PHE A 322 8.62 -9.40 -10.89
CA PHE A 322 9.77 -8.96 -10.09
C PHE A 322 10.90 -8.44 -10.97
N LYS A 323 11.63 -7.45 -10.46
CA LYS A 323 12.84 -6.87 -11.10
C LYS A 323 12.66 -6.52 -12.58
N GLN A 324 11.52 -5.90 -12.91
CA GLN A 324 11.18 -5.52 -14.28
C GLN A 324 11.72 -4.13 -14.60
N ASP A 325 12.87 -4.04 -15.29
CA ASP A 325 13.46 -2.76 -15.71
C ASP A 325 12.54 -1.96 -16.65
N ALA A 326 11.70 -2.66 -17.42
CA ALA A 326 10.67 -2.05 -18.25
C ALA A 326 9.71 -1.15 -17.44
N ALA A 327 9.48 -1.46 -16.15
CA ALA A 327 8.70 -0.61 -15.27
C ALA A 327 9.37 0.76 -15.07
N VAL A 328 10.68 0.78 -14.80
CA VAL A 328 11.47 2.01 -14.62
C VAL A 328 11.46 2.84 -15.90
N GLN A 329 11.60 2.18 -17.06
CA GLN A 329 11.56 2.86 -18.36
C GLN A 329 10.18 3.44 -18.68
N ALA A 330 9.10 2.72 -18.34
CA ALA A 330 7.73 3.20 -18.51
C ALA A 330 7.49 4.47 -17.69
N TRP A 331 7.91 4.48 -16.43
CA TRP A 331 7.85 5.67 -15.57
C TRP A 331 8.67 6.83 -16.11
N SER A 332 9.93 6.59 -16.47
CA SER A 332 10.82 7.62 -17.01
C SER A 332 10.24 8.26 -18.27
N THR A 333 9.74 7.43 -19.19
CA THR A 333 9.12 7.88 -20.45
C THR A 333 7.84 8.68 -20.19
N LEU A 334 6.98 8.20 -19.28
CA LEU A 334 5.72 8.88 -18.96
C LEU A 334 6.00 10.25 -18.35
N LEU A 335 6.84 10.33 -17.31
CA LEU A 335 7.11 11.58 -16.60
C LEU A 335 7.79 12.63 -17.51
N GLN A 336 8.66 12.22 -18.42
CA GLN A 336 9.29 13.14 -19.40
C GLN A 336 8.31 13.69 -20.44
N ARG A 337 7.15 13.03 -20.61
CA ARG A 337 6.14 13.38 -21.61
C ARG A 337 4.92 14.07 -21.02
N LEU A 338 4.80 14.14 -19.70
CA LEU A 338 3.70 14.87 -19.07
C LEU A 338 3.78 16.35 -19.48
N PRO A 339 2.81 16.86 -20.24
CA PRO A 339 2.84 18.27 -20.60
C PRO A 339 2.57 19.12 -19.36
N ALA A 340 3.30 20.22 -19.24
CA ALA A 340 2.85 21.31 -18.39
C ALA A 340 1.45 21.72 -18.87
N PRO A 341 0.45 21.79 -17.99
CA PRO A 341 -0.86 22.28 -18.38
C PRO A 341 -0.70 23.66 -19.02
N LEU A 342 -1.47 23.91 -20.09
CA LEU A 342 -1.59 25.26 -20.60
C LEU A 342 -2.18 26.11 -19.48
N THR A 343 -1.37 26.99 -18.90
CA THR A 343 -1.92 28.06 -18.08
C THR A 343 -2.70 28.93 -19.05
N ASP A 344 -4.02 28.79 -19.10
CA ASP A 344 -4.87 29.67 -19.89
C ASP A 344 -4.55 31.12 -19.50
N GLY A 345 -3.80 31.81 -20.36
CA GLY A 345 -3.71 33.27 -20.39
C GLY A 345 -3.52 33.99 -19.05
N CYS A 346 -2.71 33.48 -18.11
CA CYS A 346 -2.04 34.40 -17.21
C CYS A 346 -1.06 35.19 -18.07
N ALA A 347 -1.55 36.32 -18.60
CA ALA A 347 -0.72 37.36 -19.17
C ALA A 347 0.52 37.53 -18.29
N GLU A 348 1.65 37.83 -18.91
CA GLU A 348 2.87 38.29 -18.25
C GLU A 348 2.57 39.55 -17.42
N GLY A 349 1.90 39.38 -16.29
CA GLY A 349 1.78 40.36 -15.24
C GLY A 349 3.05 40.22 -14.42
N GLU A 350 3.81 41.32 -14.37
CA GLU A 350 5.01 41.47 -13.56
C GLU A 350 4.91 40.65 -12.27
N VAL A 351 5.83 39.70 -12.10
CA VAL A 351 6.05 39.05 -10.81
C VAL A 351 6.51 40.16 -9.86
N SER A 352 5.56 40.77 -9.15
CA SER A 352 5.89 41.65 -8.03
C SER A 352 6.73 40.82 -7.06
N PRO A 353 7.90 41.33 -6.62
CA PRO A 353 8.73 40.61 -5.69
C PRO A 353 7.89 40.26 -4.45
N LEU A 354 8.05 39.01 -3.97
CA LEU A 354 7.40 38.55 -2.75
C LEU A 354 7.53 39.65 -1.67
N PRO A 355 6.43 40.08 -1.04
CA PRO A 355 6.51 41.08 0.00
C PRO A 355 7.48 40.58 1.08
N ALA A 356 8.37 41.48 1.51
CA ALA A 356 9.32 41.19 2.57
C ALA A 356 8.56 40.56 3.76
N PRO A 357 9.12 39.52 4.42
CA PRO A 357 8.44 38.84 5.50
C PRO A 357 7.97 39.87 6.52
N HIS A 358 6.68 39.83 6.86
CA HIS A 358 6.11 40.70 7.87
C HIS A 358 6.97 40.61 9.16
N PRO A 359 7.38 41.75 9.75
CA PRO A 359 8.06 41.72 11.03
C PRO A 359 7.16 41.01 12.04
N ALA A 360 7.76 40.11 12.83
CA ALA A 360 7.04 39.34 13.83
C ALA A 360 6.25 40.29 14.76
N PRO A 361 5.01 39.95 15.14
CA PRO A 361 4.22 40.76 16.07
C PRO A 361 5.02 41.05 17.36
N GLU A 362 5.02 42.30 17.81
CA GLU A 362 5.79 42.78 18.98
C GLU A 362 5.48 42.03 20.30
N GLU A 363 4.40 41.24 20.35
CA GLU A 363 4.06 40.44 21.53
C GLU A 363 4.97 39.25 21.79
N ASP A 364 5.66 38.71 20.77
CA ASP A 364 6.53 37.53 20.94
C ASP A 364 7.95 37.88 21.42
N GLN A 365 8.38 39.14 21.29
CA GLN A 365 9.67 39.59 21.83
C GLN A 365 9.61 39.85 23.34
N LYS A 366 8.43 40.18 23.91
CA LYS A 366 8.26 40.38 25.35
C LYS A 366 8.16 39.06 26.14
N LYS A 367 7.66 37.98 25.53
CA LYS A 367 7.61 36.65 26.19
C LYS A 367 8.99 35.96 26.25
N LYS A 368 9.86 36.16 25.26
CA LYS A 368 11.24 35.62 25.28
C LYS A 368 12.16 36.33 26.29
N LYS A 369 11.91 37.60 26.63
CA LYS A 369 12.69 38.33 27.67
C LYS A 369 12.28 38.02 29.12
N LYS A 370 11.09 37.46 29.37
CA LYS A 370 10.61 37.15 30.74
C LYS A 370 10.95 35.73 31.26
N LYS A 371 11.59 34.87 30.46
CA LYS A 371 12.08 33.54 30.87
C LYS A 371 13.62 33.46 31.00
N LYS A 372 14.25 34.48 31.59
CA LYS A 372 15.56 34.35 32.23
C LYS A 372 15.38 34.61 33.73
N ARG A 373 14.91 33.60 34.44
CA ARG A 373 14.82 33.61 35.90
C ARG A 373 16.03 32.82 36.41
N ASN A 374 16.93 33.50 37.11
CA ASN A 374 18.12 32.90 37.71
C ASN A 374 17.70 31.89 38.79
N TRP A 375 18.13 30.64 38.63
CA TRP A 375 18.07 29.66 39.71
C TRP A 375 19.16 30.00 40.72
N THR A 376 18.80 30.24 41.98
CA THR A 376 19.77 30.39 43.08
C THR A 376 19.98 29.04 43.77
N GLN A 377 21.10 28.92 44.48
CA GLN A 377 21.64 27.69 45.08
C GLN A 377 20.76 27.06 46.20
N ARG A 378 19.56 27.61 46.46
CA ARG A 378 18.57 27.07 47.41
C ARG A 378 17.53 26.12 46.80
N ASP A 379 17.47 26.00 45.48
CA ASP A 379 16.47 25.15 44.80
C ASP A 379 16.97 23.71 44.47
N ARG A 380 18.16 23.32 44.96
CA ARG A 380 18.79 22.00 44.69
C ARG A 380 18.47 20.89 45.71
N THR A 381 17.60 21.12 46.70
CA THR A 381 17.37 20.15 47.80
C THR A 381 15.95 19.58 47.90
N LEU A 382 15.26 19.33 46.77
CA LEU A 382 13.93 18.70 46.83
C LEU A 382 13.62 17.62 45.79
N LEU A 383 14.62 17.00 45.15
CA LEU A 383 14.41 15.76 44.39
C LEU A 383 15.58 14.80 44.63
N GLY A 384 15.70 14.33 45.86
CA GLY A 384 16.48 13.15 46.21
C GLY A 384 15.58 11.92 46.22
N GLY A 385 16.03 10.86 45.55
CA GLY A 385 15.65 9.48 45.87
C GLY A 385 14.66 8.82 44.92
N LEU A 386 15.16 8.10 43.91
CA LEU A 386 15.28 6.63 43.96
C LEU A 386 15.71 6.10 42.59
N THR A 387 16.97 5.65 42.57
CA THR A 387 17.56 4.77 41.57
C THR A 387 17.00 3.35 41.71
N TRP A 388 16.72 2.67 40.59
CA TRP A 388 16.86 1.22 40.54
C TRP A 388 17.50 0.78 39.21
N GLN A 389 18.46 -0.11 39.35
CA GLN A 389 19.50 -0.50 38.41
C GLN A 389 18.99 -1.53 37.39
N GLY A 390 19.61 -1.51 36.21
CA GLY A 390 19.52 -2.59 35.25
C GLY A 390 20.40 -3.78 35.65
N ASN A 391 19.86 -4.97 35.39
CA ASN A 391 20.58 -6.11 34.83
C ASN A 391 19.69 -6.71 33.74
#